data_AF-W2CJ16-F1
#
_entry.id   AF-W2CJ16-F1
#
_cell.length_a   1.000
_cell.length_b   1.000
_cell.length_c   1.000
_cell.angle_alpha   90.00
_cell.angle_beta   90.00
_cell.angle_gamma   90.00
#
_symmetry.space_group_name_H-M   'P 1'
#
loop_
_entity.id
_entity.type
_entity.pdbx_description
1 polymer ?
#
loop_
_entity_poly.entity_id
_entity_poly.type
_entity_poly.pdbx_seq_one_letter_code
_entity_poly.pdbx_strand_id
1 'polypeptide(L)'
;DKKTAPQWMQSALFDREFLPFSSSLLSTSQAVRLRYQDWELPVSMPEQAFMECLLLAPKRYDYMDLFYIMEQLTTLRPTVVQSLLEATQHYRIRRLFLYMAEKAGHSWFEDLDTARIDLGTHKLQLIKSGVYVSKYKMTVPQALHNYE
;
A
#
# COMPACT_ATOMS: atom_id res chain seq x y z
N ASP A 1 -1.06 -21.94 2.10
CA ASP A 1 -1.80 -22.84 2.99
C ASP A 1 -3.19 -22.29 3.32
N LYS A 2 -4.22 -23.13 3.17
CA LYS A 2 -5.64 -22.87 3.52
C LYS A 2 -5.89 -22.83 5.05
N LYS A 3 -4.90 -22.47 5.86
CA LYS A 3 -5.07 -22.39 7.32
C LYS A 3 -5.38 -20.94 7.72
N THR A 4 -6.46 -20.81 8.48
CA THR A 4 -6.85 -19.70 9.37
C THR A 4 -7.46 -18.43 8.77
N ALA A 5 -8.42 -18.56 7.84
CA ALA A 5 -9.48 -17.53 7.76
C ALA A 5 -10.52 -17.84 8.86
N PRO A 6 -10.88 -16.87 9.73
CA PRO A 6 -11.96 -17.06 10.70
C PRO A 6 -13.24 -17.56 10.04
N GLN A 7 -14.00 -18.43 10.72
CA GLN A 7 -15.24 -18.98 10.16
C GLN A 7 -16.25 -17.90 9.76
N TRP A 8 -16.26 -16.76 10.45
CA TRP A 8 -17.14 -15.63 10.10
C TRP A 8 -16.86 -15.06 8.70
N MET A 9 -15.62 -15.15 8.19
CA MET A 9 -15.29 -14.69 6.83
C MET A 9 -15.91 -15.59 5.74
N GLN A 10 -16.36 -16.79 6.09
CA GLN A 10 -17.05 -17.71 5.18
C GLN A 10 -18.57 -17.66 5.38
N SER A 11 -19.04 -16.77 6.25
CA SER A 11 -20.46 -16.65 6.57
C SER A 11 -21.24 -16.02 5.42
N ALA A 12 -22.41 -16.59 5.12
CA ALA A 12 -23.38 -16.00 4.19
C ALA A 12 -24.06 -14.73 4.74
N LEU A 13 -23.71 -14.29 5.96
CA LEU A 13 -24.20 -13.03 6.55
C LEU A 13 -23.71 -11.78 5.81
N PHE A 14 -22.63 -11.90 5.02
CA PHE A 14 -22.11 -10.80 4.24
C PHE A 14 -22.46 -11.01 2.76
N ASP A 15 -22.99 -9.98 2.10
CA ASP A 15 -23.25 -9.98 0.66
C ASP A 15 -21.96 -9.87 -0.18
N ARG A 16 -20.85 -10.42 0.32
CA ARG A 16 -19.51 -10.32 -0.28
C ARG A 16 -18.68 -11.57 0.02
N GLU A 17 -17.81 -11.92 -0.91
CA GLU A 17 -16.84 -13.00 -0.74
C GLU A 17 -15.52 -12.46 -0.19
N PHE A 18 -15.02 -13.04 0.90
CA PHE A 18 -13.70 -12.74 1.43
C PHE A 18 -12.66 -13.66 0.79
N LEU A 19 -11.69 -13.07 0.08
CA LEU A 19 -10.59 -13.79 -0.55
C LEU A 19 -9.34 -13.69 0.33
N PRO A 20 -8.99 -14.73 1.11
CA PRO A 20 -7.80 -14.70 1.94
C PRO A 20 -6.54 -14.70 1.07
N PHE A 21 -5.55 -13.92 1.48
CA PHE A 21 -4.19 -13.99 0.93
C PHE A 21 -3.18 -13.83 2.07
N SER A 22 -1.98 -14.34 1.86
CA SER A 22 -0.86 -14.15 2.77
C SER A 22 0.32 -13.53 2.02
N SER A 23 1.14 -12.78 2.74
CA SER A 23 2.30 -12.11 2.20
C SER A 23 3.41 -12.05 3.23
N SER A 24 4.65 -12.10 2.76
CA SER A 24 5.87 -11.82 3.54
C SER A 24 6.39 -10.41 3.26
N LEU A 25 5.50 -9.46 2.94
CA LEU A 25 5.86 -8.09 2.58
C LEU A 25 6.65 -7.39 3.68
N LEU A 26 6.21 -7.58 4.92
CA LEU A 26 6.76 -6.99 6.12
C LEU A 26 7.30 -8.11 7.02
N SER A 27 8.48 -7.89 7.59
CA SER A 27 9.08 -8.78 8.59
C SER A 27 8.35 -8.69 9.93
N THR A 28 7.67 -7.59 10.22
CA THR A 28 6.87 -7.37 11.43
C THR A 28 5.58 -6.65 11.07
N SER A 29 4.45 -7.19 11.53
CA SER A 29 3.13 -6.59 11.32
C SER A 29 2.90 -5.45 12.32
N GLN A 30 2.54 -4.28 11.82
CA GLN A 30 2.01 -3.16 12.58
C GLN A 30 0.48 -3.20 12.58
N ALA A 31 -0.06 -4.17 13.31
CA ALA A 31 -1.49 -4.31 13.52
C ALA A 31 -1.94 -3.57 14.80
N VAL A 32 -3.16 -3.04 14.77
CA VAL A 32 -3.90 -2.60 15.95
C VAL A 32 -5.08 -3.52 16.21
N ARG A 33 -5.59 -3.50 17.43
CA ARG A 33 -6.80 -4.25 17.79
C ARG A 33 -8.00 -3.33 17.77
N LEU A 34 -8.95 -3.60 16.88
CA LEU A 34 -10.29 -3.02 16.95
C LEU A 34 -11.10 -3.83 17.95
N ARG A 35 -11.66 -3.15 18.94
CA ARG A 35 -12.54 -3.77 19.93
C ARG A 35 -13.98 -3.45 19.59
N TYR A 36 -14.81 -4.48 19.50
CA TYR A 36 -16.26 -4.37 19.35
C TYR A 36 -16.94 -5.33 20.31
N GLN A 37 -17.59 -4.80 21.35
CA GLN A 37 -18.11 -5.60 22.46
C GLN A 37 -17.00 -6.47 23.06
N ASP A 38 -17.19 -7.80 23.04
CA ASP A 38 -16.24 -8.79 23.54
C ASP A 38 -15.25 -9.28 22.46
N TRP A 39 -15.33 -8.73 21.25
CA TRP A 39 -14.45 -9.11 20.14
C TRP A 39 -13.24 -8.18 20.06
N GLU A 40 -12.06 -8.77 19.90
CA GLU A 40 -10.85 -8.07 19.49
C GLU A 40 -10.39 -8.58 18.12
N LEU A 41 -10.42 -7.70 17.12
CA LEU A 41 -9.99 -8.00 15.77
C LEU A 41 -8.65 -7.31 15.48
N PRO A 42 -7.55 -8.05 15.23
CA PRO A 42 -6.34 -7.45 14.71
C PRO A 42 -6.57 -6.95 13.27
N VAL A 43 -6.25 -5.69 13.02
CA VAL A 43 -6.31 -5.06 11.70
C VAL A 43 -5.02 -4.30 11.42
N SER A 44 -4.62 -4.23 10.16
CA SER A 44 -3.50 -3.40 9.72
C SER A 44 -3.78 -1.93 10.03
N MET A 45 -2.77 -1.21 10.51
CA MET A 45 -2.82 0.26 10.51
C MET A 45 -2.94 0.80 9.08
N PRO A 46 -3.51 2.00 8.86
CA PRO A 46 -3.72 2.56 7.52
C PRO A 46 -2.44 2.59 6.67
N GLU A 47 -1.29 2.90 7.28
CA GLU A 47 0.01 2.92 6.61
C GLU A 47 0.38 1.54 6.03
N GLN A 48 0.20 0.46 6.83
CA GLN A 48 0.45 -0.91 6.40
C GLN A 48 -0.62 -1.40 5.42
N ALA A 49 -1.89 -1.13 5.71
CA ALA A 49 -3.01 -1.58 4.88
C ALA A 49 -2.86 -1.10 3.43
N PHE A 50 -2.43 0.16 3.25
CA PHE A 50 -2.21 0.69 1.90
C PHE A 50 -1.03 0.01 1.18
N MET A 51 0.07 -0.29 1.87
CA MET A 51 1.17 -1.07 1.27
C MET A 51 0.75 -2.49 0.86
N GLU A 52 -0.14 -3.11 1.64
CA GLU A 52 -0.74 -4.40 1.31
C GLU A 52 -1.66 -4.30 0.07
N CYS A 53 -2.43 -3.22 -0.08
CA CYS A 53 -3.20 -2.94 -1.31
C CYS A 53 -2.28 -2.79 -2.54
N LEU A 54 -1.16 -2.06 -2.42
CA LEU A 54 -0.17 -1.90 -3.49
C LEU A 54 0.49 -3.22 -3.92
N LEU A 55 0.60 -4.18 -3.00
CA LEU A 55 1.08 -5.53 -3.32
C LEU A 55 0.12 -6.27 -4.25
N LEU A 56 -1.18 -6.04 -4.09
CA LEU A 56 -2.23 -6.73 -4.84
C LEU A 56 -2.50 -6.09 -6.22
N ALA A 57 -2.01 -4.89 -6.48
CA ALA A 57 -2.05 -4.27 -7.81
C ALA A 57 -1.04 -4.91 -8.79
N PRO A 58 -1.37 -5.00 -10.10
CA PRO A 58 -2.64 -4.61 -10.72
C PRO A 58 -3.68 -5.75 -10.73
N LYS A 59 -3.39 -6.88 -10.07
CA LYS A 59 -4.19 -8.12 -10.19
C LYS A 59 -5.56 -8.00 -9.53
N ARG A 60 -5.67 -7.22 -8.44
CA ARG A 60 -6.92 -7.04 -7.68
C ARG A 60 -7.40 -5.61 -7.63
N TYR A 61 -6.51 -4.64 -7.82
CA TYR A 61 -6.81 -3.21 -7.77
C TYR A 61 -6.16 -2.52 -8.96
N ASP A 62 -6.86 -1.56 -9.56
CA ASP A 62 -6.26 -0.65 -10.53
C ASP A 62 -5.39 0.41 -9.82
N TYR A 63 -4.37 0.91 -10.51
CA TYR A 63 -3.48 1.91 -9.94
C TYR A 63 -4.18 3.27 -9.71
N MET A 64 -5.16 3.64 -10.53
CA MET A 64 -5.97 4.85 -10.31
C MET A 64 -6.83 4.73 -9.07
N ASP A 65 -7.49 3.59 -8.87
CA ASP A 65 -8.32 3.36 -7.69
C ASP A 65 -7.50 3.46 -6.39
N LEU A 66 -6.27 2.92 -6.41
CA LEU A 66 -5.36 3.06 -5.28
C LEU A 66 -4.85 4.49 -5.09
N PHE A 67 -4.74 5.27 -6.16
CA PHE A 67 -4.39 6.69 -6.02
C PHE A 67 -5.52 7.49 -5.37
N TYR A 68 -6.78 7.26 -5.75
CA TYR A 68 -7.92 7.89 -5.06
C TYR A 68 -7.94 7.56 -3.57
N ILE A 69 -7.57 6.32 -3.20
CA ILE A 69 -7.41 5.96 -1.79
C ILE A 69 -6.25 6.77 -1.17
N MET A 70 -5.08 6.84 -1.82
CA MET A 70 -3.93 7.62 -1.34
C MET A 70 -4.31 9.07 -1.03
N GLU A 71 -5.09 9.73 -1.89
CA GLU A 71 -5.52 11.12 -1.65
C GLU A 71 -6.28 11.29 -0.33
N GLN A 72 -7.01 10.27 0.11
CA GLN A 72 -7.74 10.30 1.38
C GLN A 72 -6.87 10.00 2.60
N LEU A 73 -5.61 9.58 2.42
CA LEU A 73 -4.69 9.22 3.50
C LEU A 73 -3.96 10.46 4.06
N THR A 74 -4.70 11.51 4.41
CA THR A 74 -4.14 12.80 4.85
C THR A 74 -3.55 12.79 6.26
N THR A 75 -3.81 11.74 7.05
CA THR A 75 -3.42 11.67 8.47
C THR A 75 -2.45 10.52 8.78
N LEU A 76 -1.72 10.01 7.79
CA LEU A 76 -0.69 8.99 8.06
C LEU A 76 0.41 9.57 8.94
N ARG A 77 0.96 8.74 9.83
CA ARG A 77 2.04 9.17 10.72
C ARG A 77 3.38 8.99 10.00
N PRO A 78 4.17 10.06 9.77
CA PRO A 78 5.45 9.97 9.05
C PRO A 78 6.40 8.93 9.63
N THR A 79 6.51 8.85 10.96
CA THR A 79 7.41 7.91 11.65
C THR A 79 7.07 6.44 11.39
N VAL A 80 5.77 6.13 11.25
CA VAL A 80 5.29 4.79 10.92
C VAL A 80 5.50 4.49 9.45
N VAL A 81 5.15 5.43 8.56
CA VAL A 81 5.40 5.33 7.12
C VAL A 81 6.89 5.10 6.83
N GLN A 82 7.78 5.88 7.44
CA GLN A 82 9.23 5.74 7.30
C GLN A 82 9.68 4.33 7.68
N SER A 83 9.29 3.88 8.88
CA SER A 83 9.69 2.57 9.40
C SER A 83 9.19 1.42 8.51
N LEU A 84 7.96 1.52 8.01
CA LEU A 84 7.39 0.52 7.10
C LEU A 84 8.07 0.53 5.73
N LEU A 85 8.37 1.71 5.17
CA LEU A 85 9.07 1.83 3.89
C LEU A 85 10.49 1.29 3.98
N GLU A 86 11.22 1.56 5.06
CA GLU A 86 12.57 1.00 5.27
C GLU A 86 12.55 -0.53 5.46
N ALA A 87 11.53 -1.07 6.16
CA ALA A 87 11.42 -2.50 6.41
C ALA A 87 10.91 -3.31 5.21
N THR A 88 10.10 -2.69 4.34
CA THR A 88 9.51 -3.32 3.16
C THR A 88 10.61 -3.79 2.23
N GLN A 89 10.61 -5.06 1.81
CA GLN A 89 11.65 -5.61 0.91
C GLN A 89 11.35 -5.38 -0.58
N HIS A 90 10.13 -4.97 -0.92
CA HIS A 90 9.67 -4.90 -2.30
C HIS A 90 9.83 -3.49 -2.92
N TYR A 91 10.83 -3.31 -3.80
CA TYR A 91 11.10 -2.02 -4.47
C TYR A 91 9.86 -1.39 -5.13
N ARG A 92 9.03 -2.18 -5.81
CA ARG A 92 7.78 -1.70 -6.43
C ARG A 92 6.87 -0.97 -5.43
N ILE A 93 6.71 -1.50 -4.22
CA ILE A 93 5.78 -0.96 -3.23
C ILE A 93 6.32 0.35 -2.67
N ARG A 94 7.62 0.39 -2.34
CA ARG A 94 8.28 1.64 -1.89
C ARG A 94 8.16 2.75 -2.93
N ARG A 95 8.44 2.44 -4.20
CA ARG A 95 8.32 3.39 -5.33
C ARG A 95 6.89 3.87 -5.55
N LEU A 96 5.92 2.96 -5.57
CA LEU A 96 4.51 3.30 -5.77
C LEU A 96 3.97 4.15 -4.63
N PHE A 97 4.24 3.75 -3.39
CA PHE A 97 3.78 4.47 -2.21
C PHE A 97 4.32 5.90 -2.23
N LEU A 98 5.64 6.07 -2.39
CA LEU A 98 6.24 7.41 -2.38
C LEU A 98 5.78 8.26 -3.57
N TYR A 99 5.68 7.68 -4.77
CA TYR A 99 5.17 8.38 -5.95
C TYR A 99 3.74 8.89 -5.75
N MET A 100 2.84 8.02 -5.28
CA MET A 100 1.45 8.39 -5.05
C MET A 100 1.31 9.40 -3.90
N ALA A 101 2.08 9.24 -2.83
CA ALA A 101 2.04 10.15 -1.68
C ALA A 101 2.55 11.55 -2.04
N GLU A 102 3.67 11.64 -2.76
CA GLU A 102 4.20 12.92 -3.25
C GLU A 102 3.23 13.56 -4.23
N LYS A 103 2.68 12.78 -5.16
CA LYS A 103 1.72 13.28 -6.14
C LYS A 103 0.45 13.82 -5.47
N ALA A 104 -0.03 13.17 -4.41
CA ALA A 104 -1.19 13.62 -3.64
C ALA A 104 -0.93 14.88 -2.80
N GLY A 105 0.33 15.36 -2.71
CA GLY A 105 0.66 16.60 -2.00
C GLY A 105 0.48 16.53 -0.48
N HIS A 106 0.66 15.35 0.12
CA HIS A 106 0.48 15.17 1.56
C HIS A 106 1.55 15.91 2.37
N SER A 107 1.13 16.72 3.35
CA SER A 107 2.08 17.44 4.22
C SER A 107 2.99 16.51 5.02
N TRP A 108 2.47 15.36 5.47
CA TRP A 108 3.25 14.34 6.19
C TRP A 108 4.36 13.71 5.34
N PHE A 109 4.33 13.88 4.01
CA PHE A 109 5.38 13.40 3.13
C PHE A 109 6.68 14.19 3.31
N GLU A 110 6.58 15.48 3.62
CA GLU A 110 7.74 16.36 3.84
C GLU A 110 8.59 15.94 5.04
N ASP A 111 7.97 15.25 6.01
CA ASP A 111 8.62 14.73 7.20
C ASP A 111 9.36 13.39 6.96
N LEU A 112 9.30 12.84 5.74
CA LEU A 112 10.00 11.59 5.40
C LEU A 112 11.45 11.85 5.00
N ASP A 113 12.37 11.06 5.55
CA ASP A 113 13.74 10.97 5.06
C ASP A 113 13.78 9.98 3.88
N THR A 114 13.42 10.49 2.70
CA THR A 114 13.40 9.70 1.46
C THR A 114 14.79 9.20 1.04
N ALA A 115 15.88 9.80 1.52
CA ALA A 115 17.24 9.37 1.19
C ALA A 115 17.60 8.04 1.86
N ARG A 116 16.96 7.71 2.99
CA ARG A 116 17.11 6.42 3.68
C ARG A 116 16.31 5.28 3.05
N ILE A 117 15.39 5.59 2.13
CA ILE A 117 14.52 4.60 1.51
C ILE A 117 15.15 4.13 0.20
N ASP A 118 15.70 2.92 0.20
CA ASP A 118 16.32 2.36 -1.01
C ASP A 118 15.28 2.07 -2.09
N LEU A 119 15.25 2.88 -3.14
CA LEU A 119 14.40 2.65 -4.30
C LEU A 119 14.99 1.63 -5.27
N GLY A 120 16.24 1.22 -5.12
CA GLY A 120 16.96 0.37 -6.06
C GLY A 120 17.40 1.11 -7.32
N THR A 121 18.10 0.39 -8.20
CA THR A 121 18.80 0.98 -9.35
C THR A 121 18.11 0.71 -10.69
N HIS A 122 17.43 -0.42 -10.83
CA HIS A 122 16.80 -0.84 -12.08
C HIS A 122 15.53 -0.03 -12.39
N LYS A 123 15.22 0.13 -13.68
CA LYS A 123 13.94 0.69 -14.12
C LYS A 123 12.84 -0.34 -13.90
N LEU A 124 11.72 0.10 -13.36
CA LEU A 124 10.54 -0.73 -13.16
C LEU A 124 9.43 -0.29 -14.11
N GLN A 125 8.84 -1.21 -14.84
CA GLN A 125 7.76 -0.90 -15.78
C GLN A 125 6.45 -1.51 -15.28
N LEU A 126 5.50 -0.68 -14.83
CA LEU A 126 4.20 -1.17 -14.38
C LEU A 126 3.26 -1.51 -15.54
N ILE A 127 3.38 -0.76 -16.65
CA ILE A 127 2.58 -0.93 -17.87
C ILE A 127 3.41 -0.59 -19.12
N LYS A 128 3.06 -1.19 -20.26
CA LYS A 128 3.77 -1.00 -21.53
C LYS A 128 3.68 0.43 -22.07
N SER A 129 2.49 1.02 -22.08
CA SER A 129 2.17 2.34 -22.65
C SER A 129 2.06 3.42 -21.57
N GLY A 130 3.02 3.45 -20.64
CA GLY A 130 3.01 4.39 -19.52
C GLY A 130 3.98 5.55 -19.69
N VAL A 131 4.04 6.42 -18.67
CA VAL A 131 4.96 7.56 -18.59
C VAL A 131 6.08 7.22 -17.60
N TYR A 132 7.33 7.47 -18.00
CA TYR A 132 8.49 7.22 -17.15
C TYR A 132 8.74 8.37 -16.17
N VAL A 133 8.65 8.08 -14.87
CA VAL A 133 8.94 9.01 -13.78
C VAL A 133 10.36 8.75 -13.29
N SER A 134 11.28 9.64 -13.64
CA SER A 134 12.72 9.48 -13.40
C SER A 134 13.07 9.38 -11.92
N LYS A 135 12.46 10.22 -11.07
CA LYS A 135 12.66 10.25 -9.61
C LYS A 135 12.48 8.86 -8.96
N TYR A 136 11.45 8.13 -9.38
CA TYR A 136 11.12 6.80 -8.86
C TYR A 136 11.59 5.64 -9.75
N LYS A 137 12.30 5.95 -10.85
CA LYS A 137 12.78 4.98 -11.85
C LYS A 137 11.68 4.03 -12.31
N MET A 138 10.48 4.56 -12.53
CA MET A 138 9.28 3.74 -12.74
C MET A 138 8.43 4.28 -13.88
N THR A 139 7.96 3.39 -14.76
CA THR A 139 6.94 3.69 -15.77
C THR A 139 5.56 3.42 -15.19
N VAL A 140 4.74 4.47 -15.05
CA VAL A 140 3.40 4.44 -14.45
C VAL A 140 2.31 4.60 -15.51
N PRO A 141 1.05 4.19 -15.25
CA PRO A 141 -0.06 4.45 -16.16
C PRO A 141 -0.21 5.93 -16.49
N GLN A 142 -0.53 6.25 -17.75
CA GLN A 142 -0.70 7.63 -18.19
C GLN A 142 -1.87 8.33 -17.48
N ALA A 143 -2.95 7.60 -17.18
CA ALA A 143 -4.06 8.10 -16.39
C ALA A 143 -3.59 8.60 -15.01
N LEU A 144 -2.73 7.83 -14.33
CA LEU A 144 -2.19 8.19 -13.03
C LEU A 144 -1.22 9.35 -13.10
N HIS A 145 -0.38 9.37 -14.14
CA HIS A 145 0.58 10.46 -14.33
C HIS A 145 -0.10 11.79 -14.62
N ASN A 146 -1.15 11.78 -15.45
CA ASN A 146 -1.80 12.99 -15.96
C ASN A 146 -2.97 13.47 -15.10
N TYR A 147 -3.41 12.68 -14.12
CA TYR A 147 -4.37 13.12 -13.13
C TYR A 147 -3.82 14.37 -12.42
N GLU A 148 -4.68 15.29 -12.00
CA GLU A 148 -4.26 16.56 -11.38
C GLU A 148 -3.60 16.31 -10.03
#